data_AF-A0A1U7EXE1-F1
#
_entry.id   AF-A0A1U7EXE1-F1
#
_cell.length_a   1.000
_cell.length_b   1.000
_cell.length_c   1.000
_cell.angle_alpha   90.00
_cell.angle_beta   90.00
_cell.angle_gamma   90.00
#
_symmetry.space_group_name_H-M   'P 1'
#
loop_
_entity.id
_entity.type
_entity.pdbx_description
1 polymer ?
#
loop_
_entity_poly.entity_id
_entity_poly.type
_entity_poly.pdbx_seq_one_letter_code
_entity_poly.pdbx_strand_id
1 'polypeptide(L)'
;MSDRETDDIRSTRELTREELHTTFEYQVSRIQEIDAKAVEILKANLLLIGILVTAGSVLVQTEFEAAVFLNVFTVTGGLLLFVSTGLAGVTYTASNLRGGLDAAAVEQALTTDSDEAFEERLLRSYGRWIEYNAQVTAVNDMLASATVLLVIVSFAYVVAGIAVGGAALGTVATVGLFIAFTIPVVWLVRLAYHMDHLGGAFQDADDDSFSGVRISKGATRGDGLASLKRILFGSPPDSGSDDESGR
;
A
#
# COMPACT_ATOMS: atom_id res chain seq x y z
N MET A 1 32.05 34.53 -16.67
CA MET A 1 31.40 33.72 -15.62
C MET A 1 32.27 33.79 -14.40
N SER A 2 31.73 34.26 -13.28
CA SER A 2 32.48 34.63 -12.07
C SER A 2 32.56 33.43 -11.13
N ASP A 3 33.68 33.24 -10.42
CA ASP A 3 33.87 32.18 -9.40
C ASP A 3 32.70 32.07 -8.40
N ARG A 4 32.00 33.19 -8.16
CA ARG A 4 30.82 33.26 -7.28
C ARG A 4 29.60 32.49 -7.81
N GLU A 5 29.44 32.40 -9.13
CA GLU A 5 28.33 31.68 -9.79
C GLU A 5 28.55 30.17 -9.73
N THR A 6 29.79 29.72 -9.87
CA THR A 6 30.17 28.30 -9.75
C THR A 6 30.03 27.79 -8.31
N ASP A 7 30.39 28.61 -7.31
CA ASP A 7 30.22 28.25 -5.89
C ASP A 7 28.74 28.19 -5.48
N ASP A 8 27.89 29.07 -6.03
CA ASP A 8 26.44 29.06 -5.77
C ASP A 8 25.76 27.81 -6.35
N ILE A 9 26.16 27.39 -7.56
CA ILE A 9 25.68 26.14 -8.18
C ILE A 9 26.13 24.91 -7.37
N ARG A 10 27.39 24.88 -6.90
CA ARG A 10 27.90 23.77 -6.07
C ARG A 10 27.14 23.68 -4.75
N SER A 11 26.94 24.80 -4.06
CA SER A 11 26.18 24.86 -2.81
C SER A 11 24.73 24.41 -3.02
N THR A 12 24.10 24.81 -4.12
CA THR A 12 22.74 24.38 -4.47
C THR A 12 22.65 22.87 -4.71
N ARG A 13 23.64 22.27 -5.38
CA ARG A 13 23.70 20.82 -5.63
C ARG A 13 23.95 20.02 -4.36
N GLU A 14 24.83 20.50 -3.48
CA GLU A 14 25.08 19.90 -2.18
C GLU A 14 23.81 19.89 -1.32
N LEU A 15 23.12 21.04 -1.23
CA LEU A 15 21.85 21.14 -0.51
C LEU A 15 20.77 20.22 -1.11
N THR A 16 20.68 20.18 -2.45
CA THR A 16 19.74 19.28 -3.14
C THR A 16 20.06 17.81 -2.83
N ARG A 17 21.33 17.42 -2.81
CA ARG A 17 21.75 16.06 -2.47
C ARG A 17 21.38 15.71 -1.04
N GLU A 18 21.63 16.60 -0.09
CA GLU A 18 21.30 16.41 1.33
C GLU A 18 19.79 16.23 1.53
N GLU A 19 18.98 17.05 0.86
CA GLU A 19 17.52 16.96 0.94
C GLU A 19 16.98 15.67 0.29
N LEU A 20 17.53 15.28 -0.87
CA LEU A 20 17.18 14.03 -1.53
C LEU A 20 17.59 12.80 -0.72
N HIS A 21 18.75 12.83 -0.08
CA HIS A 21 19.22 11.78 0.82
C HIS A 21 18.28 11.64 2.02
N THR A 22 17.95 12.76 2.67
CA THR A 22 17.02 12.81 3.80
C THR A 22 15.63 12.28 3.44
N THR A 23 15.10 12.68 2.28
CA THR A 23 13.83 12.18 1.76
C THR A 23 13.88 10.68 1.49
N PHE A 24 14.96 10.21 0.89
CA PHE A 24 15.16 8.79 0.59
C PHE A 24 15.24 7.96 1.88
N GLU A 25 16.01 8.38 2.88
CA GLU A 25 16.09 7.71 4.19
C GLU A 25 14.73 7.65 4.89
N TYR A 26 13.97 8.75 4.85
CA TYR A 26 12.61 8.78 5.38
C TYR A 26 11.71 7.75 4.71
N GLN A 27 11.76 7.64 3.37
CA GLN A 27 10.97 6.66 2.63
C GLN A 27 11.42 5.23 2.90
N VAL A 28 12.73 4.98 3.04
CA VAL A 28 13.28 3.68 3.41
C VAL A 28 12.75 3.25 4.77
N SER A 29 12.86 4.13 5.77
CA SER A 29 12.34 3.88 7.12
C SER A 29 10.84 3.61 7.12
N ARG A 30 10.05 4.42 6.38
CA ARG A 30 8.60 4.22 6.21
C ARG A 30 8.26 2.84 5.62
N ILE A 31 8.96 2.42 4.57
CA ILE A 31 8.72 1.10 3.94
C ILE A 31 9.07 -0.04 4.89
N GLN A 32 10.17 0.08 5.65
CA GLN A 32 10.52 -0.92 6.68
C GLN A 32 9.48 -1.01 7.80
N GLU A 33 8.94 0.12 8.25
CA GLU A 33 7.85 0.13 9.23
C GLU A 33 6.58 -0.53 8.70
N ILE A 34 6.24 -0.27 7.43
CA ILE A 34 5.11 -0.91 6.74
C ILE A 34 5.32 -2.43 6.67
N ASP A 35 6.51 -2.88 6.29
CA ASP A 35 6.88 -4.29 6.22
C ASP A 35 6.71 -4.99 7.58
N ALA A 36 7.24 -4.37 8.64
CA ALA A 36 7.10 -4.88 10.01
C ALA A 36 5.63 -4.99 10.43
N LYS A 37 4.82 -3.96 10.17
CA LYS A 37 3.37 -3.97 10.44
C LYS A 37 2.65 -5.06 9.65
N ALA A 38 3.03 -5.27 8.38
CA ALA A 38 2.43 -6.31 7.54
C ALA A 38 2.70 -7.71 8.09
N VAL A 39 3.93 -7.99 8.55
CA VAL A 39 4.28 -9.26 9.21
C VAL A 39 3.51 -9.46 10.51
N GLU A 40 3.35 -8.41 11.32
CA GLU A 40 2.55 -8.49 12.55
C GLU A 40 1.09 -8.82 12.27
N ILE A 41 0.48 -8.16 11.28
CA ILE A 41 -0.89 -8.45 10.84
C ILE A 41 -1.00 -9.88 10.30
N LEU A 42 -0.03 -10.32 9.49
CA LEU A 42 0.00 -11.69 8.95
C LEU A 42 0.01 -12.71 10.09
N LYS A 43 0.88 -12.53 11.09
CA LYS A 43 0.95 -13.41 12.28
C LYS A 43 -0.37 -13.40 13.05
N ALA A 44 -0.96 -12.24 13.28
CA ALA A 44 -2.23 -12.11 13.97
C ALA A 44 -3.38 -12.81 13.22
N ASN A 45 -3.45 -12.65 11.90
CA ASN A 45 -4.45 -13.30 11.07
C ASN A 45 -4.28 -14.83 11.06
N LEU A 46 -3.05 -15.32 10.94
CA LEU A 46 -2.76 -16.76 10.99
C LEU A 46 -3.12 -17.35 12.36
N LEU A 47 -2.85 -16.63 13.45
CA LEU A 47 -3.28 -17.01 14.79
C LEU A 47 -4.80 -17.09 14.87
N LEU A 48 -5.51 -16.07 14.38
CA LEU A 48 -6.97 -16.04 14.40
C LEU A 48 -7.57 -17.18 13.56
N ILE A 49 -7.04 -17.45 12.37
CA ILE A 49 -7.42 -18.60 11.54
C ILE A 49 -7.18 -19.90 12.33
N GLY A 50 -6.03 -20.06 12.97
CA GLY A 50 -5.71 -21.22 13.78
C GLY A 50 -6.72 -21.45 14.91
N ILE A 51 -7.12 -20.39 15.62
CA ILE A 51 -8.16 -20.43 16.66
C ILE A 51 -9.50 -20.86 16.06
N LEU A 52 -9.92 -20.28 14.93
CA LEU A 52 -11.19 -20.61 14.28
C LEU A 52 -11.22 -22.05 13.77
N VAL A 53 -10.14 -22.52 13.14
CA VAL A 53 -10.01 -23.91 12.68
C VAL A 53 -10.03 -24.87 13.86
N THR A 54 -9.35 -24.53 14.96
CA THR A 54 -9.36 -25.34 16.19
C THR A 54 -10.76 -25.41 16.80
N ALA A 55 -11.44 -24.28 16.94
CA ALA A 55 -12.82 -24.23 17.44
C ALA A 55 -13.78 -25.03 16.55
N GLY A 56 -13.66 -24.88 15.22
CA GLY A 56 -14.43 -25.66 14.26
C GLY A 56 -14.18 -27.17 14.37
N SER A 57 -12.91 -27.58 14.54
CA SER A 57 -12.54 -28.99 14.71
C SER A 57 -13.17 -29.59 15.96
N VAL A 58 -13.17 -28.86 17.09
CA VAL A 58 -13.82 -29.30 18.33
C VAL A 58 -15.34 -29.44 18.13
N LEU A 59 -15.98 -28.46 17.49
CA LEU A 59 -17.43 -28.49 17.25
C LEU A 59 -17.85 -29.70 16.40
N VAL A 60 -17.05 -30.07 15.40
CA VAL A 60 -17.33 -31.24 14.55
C VAL A 60 -17.14 -32.58 15.29
N GLN A 61 -16.30 -32.62 16.32
CA GLN A 61 -16.05 -33.84 17.11
C GLN A 61 -17.06 -34.04 18.24
N THR A 62 -17.79 -33.00 18.64
CA THR A 62 -18.81 -33.07 19.68
C THR A 62 -20.17 -33.48 19.12
N GLU A 63 -21.07 -33.99 19.98
CA GLU A 63 -22.48 -34.27 19.61
C GLU A 63 -23.31 -33.01 19.29
N PHE A 64 -22.70 -31.82 19.32
CA PHE A 64 -23.34 -30.59 18.89
C PHE A 64 -23.59 -30.61 17.38
N GLU A 65 -24.72 -30.03 16.97
CA GLU A 65 -25.10 -29.90 15.57
C GLU A 65 -24.25 -28.82 14.89
N ALA A 66 -22.99 -29.15 14.59
CA ALA A 66 -21.98 -28.22 14.05
C ALA A 66 -22.43 -27.51 12.76
N ALA A 67 -23.36 -28.12 12.02
CA ALA A 67 -23.97 -27.56 10.82
C ALA A 67 -24.64 -26.19 11.07
N VAL A 68 -25.14 -25.94 12.28
CA VAL A 68 -25.83 -24.68 12.61
C VAL A 68 -24.84 -23.51 12.69
N PHE A 69 -23.57 -23.78 13.00
CA PHE A 69 -22.48 -22.78 13.03
C PHE A 69 -21.82 -22.57 11.66
N LEU A 70 -22.04 -23.47 10.70
CA LEU A 70 -21.60 -23.32 9.32
C LEU A 70 -22.69 -22.63 8.52
N ASN A 71 -22.70 -21.30 8.57
CA ASN A 71 -23.70 -20.47 7.92
C ASN A 71 -23.05 -19.36 7.08
N VAL A 72 -23.88 -18.61 6.35
CA VAL A 72 -23.41 -17.58 5.41
C VAL A 72 -22.50 -16.54 6.07
N PHE A 73 -22.72 -16.21 7.35
CA PHE A 73 -21.87 -15.26 8.07
C PHE A 73 -20.49 -15.84 8.37
N THR A 74 -20.40 -17.04 8.94
CA THR A 74 -19.12 -17.65 9.31
C THR A 74 -18.28 -17.96 8.06
N VAL A 75 -18.91 -18.40 6.97
CA VAL A 75 -18.26 -18.60 5.67
C VAL A 75 -17.74 -17.28 5.10
N THR A 76 -18.57 -16.22 5.09
CA THR A 76 -18.15 -14.90 4.60
C THR A 76 -17.01 -14.33 5.43
N GLY A 77 -17.11 -14.39 6.77
CA GLY A 77 -16.07 -13.94 7.68
C GLY A 77 -14.77 -14.70 7.46
N GLY A 78 -14.81 -16.03 7.41
CA GLY A 78 -13.64 -16.86 7.13
C GLY A 78 -12.97 -16.53 5.79
N LEU A 79 -13.76 -16.31 4.72
CA LEU A 79 -13.23 -15.92 3.42
C LEU A 79 -12.58 -14.54 3.47
N LEU A 80 -13.19 -13.56 4.13
CA LEU A 80 -12.63 -12.22 4.29
C LEU A 80 -11.32 -12.26 5.09
N LEU A 81 -11.24 -13.09 6.14
CA LEU A 81 -10.00 -13.29 6.90
C LEU A 81 -8.90 -13.89 6.03
N PHE A 82 -9.23 -14.90 5.22
CA PHE A 82 -8.29 -15.53 4.30
C PHE A 82 -7.76 -14.53 3.27
N VAL A 83 -8.65 -13.74 2.66
CA VAL A 83 -8.26 -12.66 1.72
C VAL A 83 -7.38 -11.63 2.41
N SER A 84 -7.74 -11.18 3.62
CA SER A 84 -6.92 -10.27 4.42
C SER A 84 -5.51 -10.81 4.67
N THR A 85 -5.40 -12.09 5.02
CA THR A 85 -4.12 -12.79 5.22
C THR A 85 -3.27 -12.78 3.95
N GLY A 86 -3.89 -13.06 2.79
CA GLY A 86 -3.23 -12.97 1.49
C GLY A 86 -2.72 -11.57 1.18
N LEU A 87 -3.54 -10.53 1.41
CA LEU A 87 -3.14 -9.13 1.22
C LEU A 87 -1.96 -8.74 2.12
N ALA A 88 -1.97 -9.15 3.39
CA ALA A 88 -0.83 -8.92 4.30
C ALA A 88 0.47 -9.54 3.76
N GLY A 89 0.40 -10.78 3.24
CA GLY A 89 1.54 -11.45 2.62
C GLY A 89 2.03 -10.77 1.33
N VAL A 90 1.11 -10.23 0.52
CA VAL A 90 1.45 -9.43 -0.66
C VAL A 90 2.15 -8.14 -0.25
N THR A 91 1.62 -7.41 0.74
CA THR A 91 2.26 -6.17 1.26
C THR A 91 3.67 -6.43 1.76
N TYR A 92 3.88 -7.52 2.51
CA TYR A 92 5.20 -7.96 2.94
C TYR A 92 6.15 -8.17 1.75
N THR A 93 5.72 -8.97 0.77
CA THR A 93 6.57 -9.32 -0.38
C THR A 93 6.80 -8.13 -1.33
N ALA A 94 5.84 -7.21 -1.42
CA ALA A 94 5.89 -6.04 -2.29
C ALA A 94 6.70 -4.88 -1.69
N SER A 95 6.99 -4.89 -0.38
CA SER A 95 7.77 -3.86 0.33
C SER A 95 9.27 -3.91 0.04
N ASN A 96 9.68 -4.47 -1.11
CA ASN A 96 11.07 -4.48 -1.53
C ASN A 96 11.54 -3.08 -1.88
N LEU A 97 12.49 -2.59 -1.09
CA LEU A 97 13.19 -1.34 -1.29
C LEU A 97 14.04 -1.38 -2.56
N ARG A 98 13.98 -0.30 -3.34
CA ARG A 98 15.00 -0.02 -4.36
C ARG A 98 15.78 1.23 -3.95
N GLY A 99 17.10 1.08 -3.85
CA GLY A 99 18.02 2.19 -3.73
C GLY A 99 19.40 1.75 -3.27
N GLY A 100 20.31 2.72 -3.25
CA GLY A 100 21.74 2.48 -3.06
C GLY A 100 22.48 2.25 -4.37
N LEU A 101 23.79 2.46 -4.34
CA LEU A 101 24.68 2.16 -5.45
C LEU A 101 25.07 0.69 -5.40
N ASP A 102 24.95 -0.01 -6.52
CA ASP A 102 25.52 -1.35 -6.63
C ASP A 102 27.05 -1.27 -6.80
N ALA A 103 27.73 -2.41 -6.64
CA ALA A 103 29.19 -2.46 -6.74
C ALA A 103 29.70 -1.96 -8.11
N ALA A 104 28.93 -2.17 -9.18
CA ALA A 104 29.30 -1.73 -10.52
C ALA A 104 29.22 -0.20 -10.66
N ALA A 105 28.21 0.44 -10.07
CA ALA A 105 28.06 1.89 -10.04
C ALA A 105 29.16 2.56 -9.20
N VAL A 106 29.60 1.92 -8.11
CA VAL A 106 30.76 2.38 -7.31
C VAL A 106 32.05 2.28 -8.13
N GLU A 107 32.30 1.14 -8.79
CA GLU A 107 33.48 0.97 -9.65
C GLU A 107 33.47 1.99 -10.83
N GLN A 108 32.29 2.26 -11.38
CA GLN A 108 32.12 3.28 -12.41
C GLN A 108 32.36 4.69 -11.87
N ALA A 109 32.00 4.98 -10.61
CA ALA A 109 32.30 6.24 -9.96
C ALA A 109 33.82 6.46 -9.83
N LEU A 110 34.54 5.40 -9.43
CA LEU A 110 36.00 5.42 -9.27
C LEU A 110 36.77 5.56 -10.59
N THR A 111 36.12 5.22 -11.71
CA THR A 111 36.70 5.26 -13.07
C THR A 111 36.17 6.41 -13.93
N THR A 112 35.20 7.20 -13.43
CA THR A 112 34.65 8.35 -14.15
C THR A 112 35.55 9.58 -13.95
N ASP A 113 35.94 10.23 -15.03
CA ASP A 113 36.93 11.32 -15.03
C ASP A 113 36.44 12.67 -14.43
N SER A 114 35.16 12.81 -14.05
CA SER A 114 34.66 14.05 -13.45
C SER A 114 33.62 13.83 -12.35
N ASP A 115 33.88 14.44 -11.19
CA ASP A 115 32.97 14.47 -10.04
C ASP A 115 31.58 15.04 -10.40
N GLU A 116 31.53 16.04 -11.28
CA GLU A 116 30.28 16.69 -11.71
C GLU A 116 29.35 15.74 -12.48
N ALA A 117 29.90 14.95 -13.41
CA ALA A 117 29.10 13.97 -14.16
C ALA A 117 28.59 12.83 -13.28
N PHE A 118 29.36 12.43 -12.27
CA PHE A 118 28.92 11.45 -11.29
C PHE A 118 27.81 12.01 -10.39
N GLU A 119 27.98 13.23 -9.89
CA GLU A 119 26.99 13.94 -9.09
C GLU A 119 25.65 14.08 -9.82
N GLU A 120 25.66 14.48 -11.10
CA GLU A 120 24.42 14.59 -11.89
C GLU A 120 23.71 13.22 -12.01
N ARG A 121 24.46 12.14 -12.27
CA ARG A 121 23.91 10.78 -12.35
C ARG A 121 23.34 10.33 -11.00
N LEU A 122 24.00 10.68 -9.90
CA LEU A 122 23.55 10.37 -8.54
C LEU A 122 22.23 11.08 -8.22
N LEU A 123 22.15 12.39 -8.46
CA LEU A 123 20.92 13.17 -8.25
C LEU A 123 19.75 12.64 -9.11
N ARG A 124 20.00 12.32 -10.38
CA ARG A 124 18.99 11.70 -11.27
C ARG A 124 18.56 10.32 -10.76
N SER A 125 19.44 9.57 -10.11
CA SER A 125 19.13 8.25 -9.55
C SER A 125 18.31 8.36 -8.27
N TYR A 126 18.62 9.30 -7.37
CA TYR A 126 17.78 9.63 -6.22
C TYR A 126 16.36 9.99 -6.65
N GLY A 127 16.20 10.84 -7.66
CA GLY A 127 14.87 11.19 -8.19
C GLY A 127 14.07 9.97 -8.66
N ARG A 128 14.71 9.03 -9.37
CA ARG A 128 14.06 7.78 -9.80
C ARG A 128 13.72 6.84 -8.64
N TRP A 129 14.58 6.72 -7.64
CA TRP A 129 14.31 5.88 -6.47
C TRP A 129 13.18 6.45 -5.61
N ILE A 130 13.17 7.76 -5.40
CA ILE A 130 12.11 8.48 -4.68
C ILE A 130 10.75 8.28 -5.37
N GLU A 131 10.70 8.42 -6.70
CA GLU A 131 9.47 8.20 -7.46
C GLU A 131 8.98 6.75 -7.37
N TYR A 132 9.87 5.77 -7.51
CA TYR A 132 9.52 4.36 -7.38
C TYR A 132 9.04 4.02 -5.97
N ASN A 133 9.77 4.46 -4.95
CA ASN A 133 9.44 4.19 -3.55
C ASN A 133 8.13 4.87 -3.16
N ALA A 134 7.84 6.08 -3.66
CA ALA A 134 6.54 6.73 -3.48
C ALA A 134 5.38 5.89 -4.04
N GLN A 135 5.55 5.30 -5.24
CA GLN A 135 4.55 4.40 -5.82
C GLN A 135 4.35 3.12 -4.99
N VAL A 136 5.44 2.53 -4.50
CA VAL A 136 5.37 1.35 -3.62
C VAL A 136 4.68 1.69 -2.29
N THR A 137 5.03 2.82 -1.67
CA THR A 137 4.38 3.31 -0.44
C THR A 137 2.88 3.52 -0.66
N ALA A 138 2.46 4.11 -1.79
CA ALA A 138 1.06 4.31 -2.13
C ALA A 138 0.25 3.01 -2.15
N VAL A 139 0.81 2.00 -2.83
CA VAL A 139 0.20 0.67 -2.96
C VAL A 139 0.12 0.00 -1.60
N ASN A 140 1.21 0.03 -0.83
CA ASN A 140 1.27 -0.59 0.47
C ASN A 140 0.32 0.06 1.49
N ASP A 141 0.21 1.39 1.52
CA ASP A 141 -0.71 2.10 2.41
C ASP A 141 -2.18 1.72 2.10
N MET A 142 -2.51 1.56 0.82
CA MET A 142 -3.81 1.06 0.38
C MET A 142 -4.05 -0.39 0.82
N LEU A 143 -3.09 -1.29 0.58
CA LEU A 143 -3.21 -2.70 0.95
C LEU A 143 -3.29 -2.90 2.46
N ALA A 144 -2.49 -2.18 3.24
CA ALA A 144 -2.52 -2.21 4.70
C ALA A 144 -3.89 -1.79 5.24
N SER A 145 -4.44 -0.69 4.70
CA SER A 145 -5.77 -0.22 5.08
C SER A 145 -6.87 -1.22 4.72
N ALA A 146 -6.83 -1.79 3.51
CA ALA A 146 -7.79 -2.81 3.08
C ALA A 146 -7.69 -4.07 3.95
N THR A 147 -6.47 -4.48 4.29
CA THR A 147 -6.19 -5.62 5.16
C THR A 147 -6.85 -5.45 6.52
N VAL A 148 -6.61 -4.32 7.20
CA VAL A 148 -7.19 -4.03 8.53
C VAL A 148 -8.72 -4.01 8.47
N LEU A 149 -9.29 -3.36 7.45
CA LEU A 149 -10.74 -3.29 7.29
C LEU A 149 -11.35 -4.68 7.09
N LEU A 150 -10.71 -5.52 6.26
CA LEU A 150 -11.15 -6.90 6.04
C LEU A 150 -11.08 -7.74 7.32
N VAL A 151 -10.06 -7.57 8.18
CA VAL A 151 -9.99 -8.28 9.48
C VAL A 151 -11.16 -7.89 10.36
N ILE A 152 -11.43 -6.58 10.51
CA ILE A 152 -12.50 -6.07 11.36
C ILE A 152 -13.85 -6.59 10.87
N VAL A 153 -14.11 -6.48 9.56
CA VAL A 153 -15.36 -6.94 8.96
C VAL A 153 -15.50 -8.46 9.08
N SER A 154 -14.43 -9.21 8.80
CA SER A 154 -14.36 -10.66 9.00
C SER A 154 -14.78 -11.04 10.42
N PHE A 155 -14.15 -10.42 11.42
CA PHE A 155 -14.42 -10.72 12.83
C PHE A 155 -15.89 -10.44 13.17
N ALA A 156 -16.44 -9.32 12.70
CA ALA A 156 -17.85 -8.98 12.88
C ALA A 156 -18.78 -10.04 12.28
N TYR A 157 -18.49 -10.53 11.07
CA TYR A 157 -19.24 -11.63 10.45
C TYR A 157 -19.12 -12.93 11.23
N VAL A 158 -17.91 -13.32 11.67
CA VAL A 158 -17.72 -14.55 12.45
C VAL A 158 -18.53 -14.50 13.76
N VAL A 159 -18.44 -13.39 14.50
CA VAL A 159 -19.18 -13.21 15.75
C VAL A 159 -20.70 -13.25 15.52
N ALA A 160 -21.19 -12.53 14.51
CA ALA A 160 -22.60 -12.57 14.13
C ALA A 160 -23.04 -13.99 13.74
N GLY A 161 -22.22 -14.71 12.99
CA GLY A 161 -22.49 -16.08 12.58
C GLY A 161 -22.54 -17.07 13.72
N ILE A 162 -21.69 -16.92 14.74
CA ILE A 162 -21.75 -17.71 15.97
C ILE A 162 -23.06 -17.42 16.72
N ALA A 163 -23.44 -16.15 16.85
CA ALA A 163 -24.68 -15.77 17.53
C ALA A 163 -25.93 -16.30 16.83
N VAL A 164 -25.98 -16.19 15.49
CA VAL A 164 -27.07 -16.76 14.67
C VAL A 164 -27.12 -18.27 14.78
N GLY A 165 -25.96 -18.93 14.77
CA GLY A 165 -25.87 -20.37 14.96
C GLY A 165 -26.40 -20.80 16.33
N GLY A 166 -25.99 -20.12 17.40
CA GLY A 166 -26.46 -20.40 18.75
C GLY A 166 -27.96 -20.14 18.97
N ALA A 167 -28.54 -19.21 18.21
CA ALA A 167 -29.98 -18.93 18.23
C ALA A 167 -30.82 -19.94 17.43
N ALA A 168 -30.18 -20.88 16.72
CA ALA A 168 -30.84 -21.90 15.89
C ALA A 168 -31.88 -21.32 14.91
N LEU A 169 -31.58 -20.16 14.31
CA LEU A 169 -32.48 -19.50 13.37
C LEU A 169 -32.63 -20.32 12.08
N GLY A 170 -33.86 -20.38 11.56
CA GLY A 170 -34.11 -20.98 10.25
C GLY A 170 -33.39 -20.24 9.12
N THR A 171 -33.14 -20.93 8.00
CA THR A 171 -32.34 -20.43 6.86
C THR A 171 -32.81 -19.07 6.34
N VAL A 172 -34.12 -18.86 6.21
CA VAL A 172 -34.69 -17.60 5.70
C VAL A 172 -34.39 -16.43 6.65
N ALA A 173 -34.53 -16.64 7.96
CA ALA A 173 -34.23 -15.62 8.96
C ALA A 173 -32.73 -15.29 8.98
N THR A 174 -31.87 -16.30 8.87
CA THR A 174 -30.41 -16.14 8.77
C THR A 174 -30.00 -15.32 7.54
N VAL A 175 -30.56 -15.61 6.36
CA VAL A 175 -30.28 -14.84 5.15
C VAL A 175 -30.81 -13.41 5.26
N GLY A 176 -32.02 -13.22 5.82
CA GLY A 176 -32.58 -11.90 6.06
C GLY A 176 -31.70 -11.04 6.97
N LEU A 177 -31.22 -11.63 8.08
CA LEU A 177 -30.31 -10.95 9.00
C LEU A 177 -28.95 -10.68 8.35
N PHE A 178 -28.45 -11.58 7.51
CA PHE A 178 -27.20 -11.38 6.77
C PHE A 178 -27.27 -10.14 5.88
N ILE A 179 -28.35 -10.00 5.11
CA ILE A 179 -28.56 -8.82 4.26
C ILE A 179 -28.66 -7.56 5.13
N ALA A 180 -29.46 -7.60 6.20
CA ALA A 180 -29.62 -6.48 7.11
C ALA A 180 -28.30 -6.04 7.78
N PHE A 181 -27.44 -7.00 8.14
CA PHE A 181 -26.12 -6.77 8.73
C PHE A 181 -25.10 -6.26 7.70
N THR A 182 -25.20 -6.71 6.45
CA THR A 182 -24.29 -6.32 5.38
C THR A 182 -24.44 -4.84 5.02
N ILE A 183 -25.66 -4.28 5.08
CA ILE A 183 -25.94 -2.87 4.75
C ILE A 183 -25.08 -1.88 5.57
N PRO A 184 -25.11 -1.89 6.92
CA PRO A 184 -24.29 -0.98 7.72
C PRO A 184 -22.79 -1.25 7.58
N VAL A 185 -22.39 -2.51 7.37
CA VAL A 185 -20.99 -2.85 7.09
C VAL A 185 -20.52 -2.22 5.78
N VAL A 186 -21.28 -2.35 4.70
CA VAL A 186 -20.97 -1.74 3.40
C VAL A 186 -20.94 -0.21 3.53
N TRP A 187 -21.87 0.38 4.28
CA TRP A 187 -21.86 1.81 4.55
C TRP A 187 -20.59 2.25 5.31
N LEU A 188 -20.18 1.51 6.33
CA LEU A 188 -18.97 1.79 7.11
C LEU A 188 -17.70 1.64 6.26
N VAL A 189 -17.61 0.58 5.46
CA VAL A 189 -16.51 0.37 4.49
C VAL A 189 -16.45 1.53 3.49
N ARG A 190 -17.61 1.95 2.98
CA ARG A 190 -17.70 3.10 2.08
C ARG A 190 -17.28 4.40 2.78
N LEU A 191 -17.70 4.61 4.02
CA LEU A 191 -17.31 5.78 4.81
C LEU A 191 -15.79 5.81 5.02
N ALA A 192 -15.20 4.69 5.44
CA ALA A 192 -13.75 4.56 5.61
C ALA A 192 -13.00 4.84 4.29
N TYR A 193 -13.53 4.38 3.16
CA TYR A 193 -12.99 4.68 1.84
C TYR A 193 -13.07 6.18 1.48
N HIS A 194 -14.16 6.86 1.85
CA HIS A 194 -14.36 8.28 1.52
C HIS A 194 -13.68 9.25 2.51
N MET A 195 -13.47 8.86 3.77
CA MET A 195 -12.75 9.69 4.76
C MET A 195 -11.33 10.00 4.30
N ASP A 196 -10.73 9.13 3.49
CA ASP A 196 -9.41 9.31 2.92
C ASP A 196 -9.35 10.42 1.84
N HIS A 197 -10.49 10.81 1.26
CA HIS A 197 -10.59 11.90 0.28
C HIS A 197 -10.71 13.29 0.94
N LEU A 198 -10.88 13.38 2.27
CA LEU A 198 -10.98 14.64 2.99
C LEU A 198 -9.63 15.39 3.10
N GLY A 199 -8.53 14.79 2.64
CA GLY A 199 -7.22 15.45 2.53
C GLY A 199 -7.07 16.39 1.33
N GLY A 200 -8.03 16.43 0.41
CA GLY A 200 -7.97 17.18 -0.85
C GLY A 200 -8.19 18.70 -0.75
N ALA A 201 -8.59 19.22 0.42
CA ALA A 201 -8.91 20.65 0.58
C ALA A 201 -7.69 21.60 0.61
N PHE A 202 -6.47 21.10 0.45
CA PHE A 202 -5.24 21.91 0.42
C PHE A 202 -4.65 22.06 -0.99
N GLN A 203 -5.37 21.65 -2.04
CA GLN A 203 -4.88 21.66 -3.41
C GLN A 203 -4.88 23.06 -4.07
N ASP A 204 -5.45 24.08 -3.40
CA ASP A 204 -5.62 25.44 -3.95
C ASP A 204 -4.71 26.51 -3.29
N ALA A 205 -3.71 26.13 -2.49
CA ALA A 205 -2.76 27.07 -1.87
C ALA A 205 -1.33 26.84 -2.37
N ASP A 206 -1.16 26.80 -3.69
CA ASP A 206 0.12 26.58 -4.36
C ASP A 206 0.69 27.91 -4.90
N ASP A 207 0.80 28.93 -4.04
CA ASP A 207 1.34 30.25 -4.39
C ASP A 207 2.74 30.53 -3.80
N ASP A 208 3.27 29.63 -2.95
CA ASP A 208 4.58 29.78 -2.27
C ASP A 208 5.53 28.56 -2.42
N SER A 209 5.17 27.54 -3.20
CA SER A 209 6.08 26.40 -3.50
C SER A 209 6.97 26.72 -4.72
N PHE A 210 8.18 26.15 -4.79
CA PHE A 210 9.10 26.36 -5.92
C PHE A 210 8.37 26.10 -7.26
N SER A 211 8.41 27.05 -8.20
CA SER A 211 7.67 26.90 -9.47
C SER A 211 8.09 25.61 -10.18
N GLY A 212 7.15 24.68 -10.37
CA GLY A 212 7.40 23.38 -11.01
C GLY A 212 7.79 22.24 -10.06
N VAL A 213 7.88 22.49 -8.75
CA VAL A 213 8.10 21.44 -7.74
C VAL A 213 6.76 21.05 -7.14
N ARG A 214 6.25 19.87 -7.51
CA ARG A 214 5.08 19.30 -6.85
C ARG A 214 5.51 18.82 -5.46
N ILE A 215 5.01 19.47 -4.41
CA ILE A 215 5.08 18.91 -3.06
C ILE A 215 4.17 17.68 -3.04
N SER A 216 4.78 16.51 -3.25
CA SER A 216 4.11 15.22 -3.15
C SER A 216 3.76 14.97 -1.67
N LYS A 217 2.59 15.43 -1.26
CA LYS A 217 1.94 14.89 -0.06
C LYS A 217 1.72 13.41 -0.37
N GLY A 218 2.26 12.53 0.48
CA GLY A 218 2.31 11.08 0.28
C GLY A 218 1.14 10.53 -0.55
N ALA A 219 1.49 9.73 -1.55
CA ALA A 219 0.62 9.28 -2.63
C ALA A 219 -0.81 8.91 -2.17
N THR A 220 -1.80 9.39 -2.91
CA THR A 220 -3.21 9.11 -2.64
C THR A 220 -3.55 7.65 -2.99
N ARG A 221 -4.65 7.09 -2.48
CA ARG A 221 -5.10 5.76 -2.91
C ARG A 221 -5.43 5.67 -4.40
N GLY A 222 -5.79 6.78 -5.04
CA GLY A 222 -5.94 6.86 -6.49
C GLY A 222 -4.60 6.61 -7.19
N ASP A 223 -3.53 7.20 -6.68
CA ASP A 223 -2.16 6.97 -7.14
C ASP A 223 -1.72 5.52 -6.86
N GLY A 224 -2.11 4.96 -5.71
CA GLY A 224 -1.90 3.55 -5.38
C GLY A 224 -2.56 2.59 -6.38
N LEU A 225 -3.83 2.82 -6.73
CA LEU A 225 -4.55 2.04 -7.74
C LEU A 225 -3.94 2.18 -9.13
N ALA A 226 -3.58 3.40 -9.53
CA ALA A 226 -2.94 3.67 -10.81
C ALA A 226 -1.56 2.99 -10.89
N SER A 227 -0.79 3.04 -9.81
CA SER A 227 0.53 2.40 -9.68
C SER A 227 0.40 0.88 -9.71
N LEU A 228 -0.54 0.31 -8.96
CA LEU A 228 -0.83 -1.13 -8.97
C LEU A 228 -1.23 -1.59 -10.38
N LYS A 229 -2.08 -0.83 -11.08
CA LYS A 229 -2.46 -1.11 -12.46
C LYS A 229 -1.26 -1.08 -13.40
N ARG A 230 -0.36 -0.09 -13.27
CA ARG A 230 0.87 0.02 -14.05
C ARG A 230 1.81 -1.16 -13.81
N ILE A 231 1.96 -1.58 -12.56
CA ILE A 231 2.81 -2.72 -12.16
C ILE A 231 2.24 -4.04 -12.71
N LEU A 232 0.92 -4.24 -12.63
CA LEU A 232 0.28 -5.51 -13.03
C LEU A 232 0.10 -5.65 -14.54
N PHE A 233 -0.20 -4.56 -15.25
CA PHE A 233 -0.63 -4.61 -16.65
C PHE A 233 0.35 -3.96 -17.64
N GLY A 234 1.42 -3.34 -17.15
CA GLY A 234 2.34 -2.54 -17.97
C GLY A 234 1.69 -1.24 -18.45
N SER A 235 2.50 -0.22 -18.74
CA SER A 235 2.00 0.99 -19.42
C SER A 235 1.47 0.61 -20.82
N PRO A 236 0.37 1.22 -21.30
CA PRO A 236 0.04 1.13 -22.72
C PRO A 236 1.26 1.62 -23.54
N PRO A 237 1.58 0.99 -24.68
CA PRO A 237 2.67 1.45 -25.52
C PRO A 237 2.40 2.90 -25.90
N ASP A 238 3.41 3.76 -25.75
CA ASP A 238 3.38 5.12 -26.28
C ASP A 238 2.94 5.05 -27.74
N SER A 239 1.72 5.51 -28.01
CA SER A 239 1.23 5.65 -29.36
C SER A 239 2.01 6.80 -30.01
N GLY A 240 3.07 6.42 -30.70
CA GLY A 240 3.68 7.08 -31.86
C GLY A 240 3.75 8.60 -31.82
N SER A 241 4.95 9.13 -31.55
CA SER A 241 5.41 10.34 -32.23
C SER A 241 5.83 9.97 -33.66
N ASP A 242 4.85 9.64 -34.50
CA ASP A 242 4.97 9.76 -35.96
C ASP A 242 4.48 11.15 -36.33
N ASP A 243 5.38 12.12 -36.40
CA ASP A 243 5.43 13.16 -37.45
C ASP A 243 6.50 14.20 -37.09
N GLU A 244 7.62 14.16 -37.80
CA GLU A 244 8.14 15.32 -38.54
C GLU A 244 9.37 14.88 -39.35
N SER A 245 9.10 14.13 -40.42
CA SER A 245 9.95 14.18 -41.60
C SER A 245 9.20 14.96 -42.68
N GLY A 246 9.66 16.18 -42.96
CA GLY A 246 9.35 16.87 -44.21
C GLY A 246 8.67 18.23 -44.05
N ARG A 247 9.48 19.28 -43.98
CA ARG A 247 9.65 20.25 -45.08
C ARG A 247 10.81 21.19 -44.82
#